data_AF-X1CDR0-F1
#
_entry.id   AF-X1CDR0-F1
#
_cell.length_a   1.000
_cell.length_b   1.000
_cell.length_c   1.000
_cell.angle_alpha   90.00
_cell.angle_beta   90.00
_cell.angle_gamma   90.00
#
_symmetry.space_group_name_H-M   'P 1'
#
loop_
_entity.id
_entity.type
_entity.pdbx_description
1 polymer ?
#
loop_
_entity_poly.entity_id
_entity_poly.type
_entity_poly.pdbx_seq_one_letter_code
_entity_poly.pdbx_strand_id
1 'polypeptide(L)'
;MELNRSIYLGIIGLIFHGVRIYYLFILCLGCFNLIFLTELITNLVFSIFSIGLIILLLWRKISSNLNKDDEAKVRQTILEMGTKFTRLTIKEISEKSEVDIYSIIKVIKDMIQNQEIYAEYFKSTKTVSFDQQTNINEIEKLMEIYREWETDKIEKK
;
A
#
# COMPACT_ATOMS: atom_id res chain seq x y z
N MET A 1 7.95 -8.82 0.03
CA MET A 1 9.18 -9.24 0.74
C MET A 1 10.39 -8.39 0.38
N GLU A 2 10.51 -7.90 -0.85
CA GLU A 2 11.67 -7.13 -1.34
C GLU A 2 11.86 -5.75 -0.67
N LEU A 3 10.77 -5.01 -0.40
CA LEU A 3 10.84 -3.68 0.23
C LEU A 3 11.55 -3.69 1.59
N ASN A 4 11.37 -4.75 2.38
CA ASN A 4 12.03 -4.86 3.68
C ASN A 4 13.55 -5.09 3.52
N ARG A 5 13.97 -5.89 2.51
CA ARG A 5 15.40 -6.13 2.24
C ARG A 5 16.12 -4.85 1.81
N SER A 6 15.48 -4.02 0.98
CA SER A 6 16.04 -2.73 0.55
C SER A 6 16.22 -1.74 1.71
N ILE A 7 15.29 -1.73 2.68
CA ILE A 7 15.42 -0.89 3.89
C ILE A 7 16.61 -1.38 4.75
N TYR A 8 16.76 -2.69 4.94
CA TYR A 8 17.88 -3.25 5.71
C TYR A 8 19.24 -2.93 5.07
N LEU A 9 19.37 -3.05 3.74
CA LEU A 9 20.59 -2.66 3.02
C LEU A 9 20.88 -1.17 3.16
N GLY A 10 19.85 -0.32 3.14
CA GLY A 10 19.98 1.12 3.38
C GLY A 10 20.52 1.44 4.78
N ILE A 11 20.01 0.77 5.82
CA ILE A 11 20.47 0.95 7.20
C ILE A 11 21.94 0.53 7.34
N ILE A 12 22.32 -0.62 6.77
CA ILE A 12 23.72 -1.09 6.79
C ILE A 12 24.64 -0.08 6.11
N GLY A 13 24.25 0.44 4.94
CA GLY A 13 25.01 1.47 4.22
C GLY A 13 25.20 2.74 5.06
N LEU A 14 24.17 3.14 5.80
CA LEU A 14 24.20 4.33 6.66
C LEU A 14 25.17 4.16 7.86
N ILE A 15 25.24 2.95 8.42
CA ILE A 15 26.21 2.60 9.48
C ILE A 15 27.65 2.70 8.95
N PHE A 16 27.95 2.08 7.81
CA PHE A 16 29.28 2.16 7.19
C PHE A 16 29.68 3.61 6.87
N HIS A 17 28.71 4.40 6.39
CA HIS A 17 28.94 5.80 6.09
C HIS A 17 29.22 6.63 7.35
N GLY A 18 28.51 6.35 8.46
CA GLY A 18 28.76 6.99 9.76
C GLY A 18 30.16 6.67 10.30
N VAL A 19 30.61 5.41 10.21
CA VAL A 19 31.98 5.01 10.61
C VAL A 19 33.03 5.76 9.79
N ARG A 20 32.81 5.93 8.48
CA ARG A 20 33.72 6.69 7.61
C ARG A 20 33.81 8.16 8.01
N ILE A 21 32.68 8.81 8.31
CA ILE A 21 32.64 10.21 8.77
C ILE A 21 33.37 10.36 10.10
N TYR A 22 33.15 9.45 11.04
CA TYR A 22 33.83 9.44 12.34
C TYR A 22 35.36 9.30 12.19
N TYR A 23 35.82 8.43 11.29
CA TYR A 23 37.24 8.29 10.98
C TYR A 23 37.85 9.58 10.40
N LEU A 24 37.17 10.23 9.45
CA LEU A 24 37.60 11.52 8.88
C LEU A 24 37.63 12.63 9.93
N PHE A 25 36.70 12.62 10.88
CA PHE A 25 36.67 13.57 11.99
C PHE A 25 37.89 13.42 12.91
N ILE A 26 38.26 12.18 13.28
CA ILE A 26 39.49 11.91 14.07
C ILE A 26 40.74 12.39 13.31
N LEU A 27 40.81 12.14 12.00
CA LEU A 27 41.95 12.55 11.19
C LEU A 27 42.08 14.08 11.09
N CYS A 28 40.95 14.79 11.01
CA CYS A 28 40.88 16.25 10.97
C CYS A 28 41.40 16.90 12.28
N LEU A 29 41.14 16.27 13.44
CA LEU A 29 41.68 16.73 14.73
C LEU A 29 43.22 16.62 14.82
N GLY A 30 43.82 15.69 14.07
CA GLY A 30 45.27 15.48 14.03
C GLY A 30 46.03 16.42 13.11
N CYS A 31 45.41 16.89 12.01
CA CYS A 31 45.99 17.81 11.03
C CYS A 31 44.89 18.56 10.27
N PHE A 32 44.80 19.89 10.43
CA PHE A 32 43.80 20.70 9.75
C PHE A 32 44.24 20.98 8.30
N ASN A 33 43.57 20.37 7.32
CA ASN A 33 43.85 20.59 5.90
C ASN A 33 42.53 20.81 5.14
N LEU A 34 42.51 21.80 4.24
CA LEU A 34 41.34 22.26 3.49
C LEU A 34 40.66 21.13 2.69
N ILE A 35 41.44 20.16 2.20
CA ILE A 35 40.95 18.97 1.47
C ILE A 35 40.04 18.11 2.37
N PHE A 36 40.33 18.00 3.66
CA PHE A 36 39.49 17.24 4.58
C PHE A 36 38.15 17.92 4.86
N LEU A 37 38.13 19.25 4.88
CA LEU A 37 36.90 20.01 5.11
C LEU A 37 35.90 19.80 3.96
N THR A 38 36.37 19.78 2.71
CA THR A 38 35.50 19.54 1.53
C THR A 38 34.98 18.10 1.49
N GLU A 39 35.80 17.11 1.85
CA GLU A 39 35.35 15.73 2.03
C GLU A 39 34.31 15.60 3.15
N LEU A 40 34.48 16.30 4.28
CA LEU A 40 33.51 16.27 5.37
C LEU A 40 32.15 16.84 4.95
N ILE A 41 32.15 17.99 4.27
CA ILE A 41 30.92 18.65 3.78
C ILE A 41 30.20 17.77 2.76
N THR A 42 30.91 17.20 1.79
CA THR A 42 30.30 16.34 0.75
C THR A 42 29.67 15.08 1.37
N ASN A 43 30.32 14.46 2.35
CA ASN A 43 29.76 13.33 3.09
C ASN A 43 28.54 13.71 3.93
N LEU A 44 28.54 14.89 4.57
CA LEU A 44 27.37 15.40 5.30
C LEU A 44 26.17 15.61 4.37
N VAL A 45 26.36 16.24 3.22
CA VAL A 45 25.30 16.44 2.22
C VAL A 45 24.72 15.11 1.75
N PHE A 46 25.59 14.13 1.45
CA PHE A 46 25.15 12.80 1.02
C PHE A 46 24.36 12.08 2.13
N SER A 47 24.78 12.21 3.38
CA SER A 47 24.08 11.63 4.53
C SER A 47 22.67 12.20 4.69
N ILE A 48 22.51 13.53 4.59
CA ILE A 48 21.20 14.21 4.69
C ILE A 48 20.28 13.74 3.55
N PHE A 49 20.81 13.67 2.33
CA PHE A 49 20.06 13.17 1.18
C PHE A 49 19.58 11.73 1.38
N SER A 50 20.46 10.84 1.85
CA SER A 50 20.13 9.43 2.10
C SER A 50 19.06 9.26 3.20
N ILE A 51 19.14 10.04 4.27
CA ILE A 51 18.14 10.05 5.35
C ILE A 51 16.79 10.52 4.81
N GLY A 52 16.78 11.60 4.03
CA GLY A 52 15.56 12.12 3.41
C GLY A 52 14.88 11.08 2.51
N LEU A 53 15.66 10.31 1.75
CA LEU A 53 15.15 9.24 0.90
C LEU A 53 14.56 8.08 1.73
N ILE A 54 15.21 7.69 2.83
CA ILE A 54 14.69 6.67 3.76
C ILE A 54 13.37 7.13 4.38
N ILE A 55 13.30 8.39 4.85
CA ILE A 55 12.08 8.96 5.43
C ILE A 55 10.94 8.94 4.41
N LEU A 56 11.21 9.33 3.16
CA LEU A 56 10.22 9.30 2.08
C LEU A 56 9.70 7.87 1.82
N LEU A 57 10.58 6.87 1.81
CA LEU A 57 10.19 5.46 1.64
C LEU A 57 9.36 4.95 2.84
N LEU A 58 9.73 5.32 4.07
CA LEU A 58 8.99 4.96 5.27
C LEU A 58 7.60 5.61 5.29
N TRP A 59 7.50 6.89 4.92
CA TRP A 59 6.21 7.57 4.76
C TRP A 59 5.32 6.89 3.73
N ARG A 60 5.89 6.51 2.58
CA ARG A 60 5.13 5.77 1.55
C ARG A 60 4.63 4.42 2.05
N LYS A 61 5.42 3.72 2.88
CA LYS A 61 5.02 2.45 3.50
C LYS A 61 3.94 2.63 4.57
N ILE A 62 4.11 3.60 5.48
CA ILE A 62 3.14 3.93 6.53
C ILE A 62 1.81 4.37 5.91
N SER A 63 1.85 5.26 4.92
CA SER A 63 0.66 5.69 4.17
C SER A 63 -0.01 4.56 3.36
N SER A 64 0.64 3.40 3.21
CA SER A 64 0.10 2.26 2.46
C SER A 64 -0.47 1.16 3.36
N ASN A 65 -0.23 1.21 4.67
CA ASN A 65 -0.79 0.27 5.64
C ASN A 65 -2.21 0.73 5.99
N LEU A 66 -3.18 0.33 5.17
CA LEU A 66 -4.55 0.22 5.65
C LEU A 66 -4.55 -0.66 6.90
N ASN A 67 -5.30 -0.25 7.91
CA ASN A 67 -5.68 -1.18 8.95
C ASN A 67 -6.51 -2.32 8.32
N LYS A 68 -6.29 -3.56 8.74
CA LYS A 68 -7.03 -4.72 8.21
C LYS A 68 -8.54 -4.55 8.41
N ASP A 69 -8.93 -3.91 9.50
CA ASP A 69 -10.33 -3.63 9.81
C ASP A 69 -10.94 -2.64 8.81
N ASP A 70 -10.20 -1.59 8.45
CA ASP A 70 -10.64 -0.60 7.46
C ASP A 70 -10.72 -1.22 6.07
N GLU A 71 -9.77 -2.09 5.72
CA GLU A 71 -9.82 -2.85 4.48
C GLU A 71 -11.07 -3.73 4.39
N ALA A 72 -11.37 -4.47 5.46
CA ALA A 72 -12.56 -5.31 5.54
C ALA A 72 -13.86 -4.49 5.41
N LYS A 73 -13.94 -3.35 6.12
CA LYS A 73 -15.09 -2.43 6.02
C LYS A 73 -15.30 -1.91 4.60
N VAL A 74 -14.22 -1.50 3.93
CA VAL A 74 -14.28 -1.00 2.55
C VAL A 74 -14.72 -2.11 1.59
N ARG A 75 -14.14 -3.31 1.67
CA ARG A 75 -14.53 -4.46 0.85
C ARG A 75 -16.01 -4.78 1.02
N GLN A 76 -16.48 -4.84 2.26
CA GLN A 76 -17.90 -5.09 2.57
C GLN A 76 -18.80 -4.00 1.98
N THR A 77 -18.42 -2.73 2.14
CA THR A 77 -19.17 -1.59 1.60
C THR A 77 -19.24 -1.65 0.07
N ILE A 78 -18.15 -1.98 -0.60
CA ILE A 78 -18.10 -2.10 -2.07
C ILE A 78 -18.98 -3.24 -2.56
N LEU A 79 -18.92 -4.43 -1.93
CA LEU A 79 -19.77 -5.56 -2.31
C LEU A 79 -21.26 -5.25 -2.11
N GLU A 80 -21.62 -4.60 -1.00
CA GLU A 80 -23.00 -4.21 -0.72
C GLU A 80 -23.49 -3.15 -1.71
N MET A 81 -22.71 -2.11 -1.96
CA MET A 81 -23.13 -1.01 -2.82
C MET A 81 -23.04 -1.37 -4.31
N GLY A 82 -22.09 -2.21 -4.71
CA GLY A 82 -21.88 -2.64 -6.10
C GLY A 82 -23.03 -3.48 -6.67
N THR A 83 -23.81 -4.14 -5.81
CA THR A 83 -25.05 -4.83 -6.22
C THR A 83 -26.24 -3.89 -6.36
N LYS A 84 -26.19 -2.70 -5.76
CA LYS A 84 -27.29 -1.71 -5.71
C LYS A 84 -27.13 -0.57 -6.71
N PHE A 85 -25.89 -0.14 -6.95
CA PHE A 85 -25.58 1.00 -7.80
C PHE A 85 -24.64 0.61 -8.95
N THR A 86 -24.93 1.08 -10.16
CA THR A 86 -24.08 0.87 -11.35
C THR A 86 -22.82 1.73 -11.30
N ARG A 87 -22.86 2.85 -10.57
CA ARG A 87 -21.77 3.81 -10.50
C ARG A 87 -21.72 4.42 -9.11
N LEU A 88 -20.52 4.51 -8.55
CA LEU A 88 -20.27 5.15 -7.26
C LEU A 88 -19.04 6.03 -7.32
N THR A 89 -19.11 7.20 -6.71
CA THR A 89 -17.94 8.03 -6.46
C THR A 89 -17.18 7.50 -5.25
N ILE A 90 -15.85 7.69 -5.24
CA ILE A 90 -15.04 7.31 -4.08
C ILE A 90 -15.46 8.09 -2.83
N LYS A 91 -16.02 9.30 -3.01
CA LYS A 91 -16.53 10.11 -1.90
C LYS A 91 -17.71 9.44 -1.21
N GLU A 92 -18.68 8.92 -1.96
CA GLU A 92 -19.84 8.20 -1.38
C GLU A 92 -19.40 6.94 -0.63
N ILE A 93 -18.42 6.19 -1.18
CA ILE A 93 -17.86 5.02 -0.51
C ILE A 93 -17.15 5.43 0.79
N SER A 94 -16.40 6.54 0.76
CA SER A 94 -15.69 7.09 1.92
C SER A 94 -16.62 7.54 3.03
N GLU A 95 -17.72 8.20 2.69
CA GLU A 95 -18.76 8.60 3.64
C GLU A 95 -19.42 7.37 4.30
N LYS A 96 -19.64 6.30 3.53
CA LYS A 96 -20.29 5.08 4.03
C LYS A 96 -19.36 4.21 4.87
N SER A 97 -18.10 4.08 4.48
CA SER A 97 -17.12 3.22 5.15
C SER A 97 -16.35 3.93 6.27
N GLU A 98 -16.41 5.26 6.34
CA GLU A 98 -15.61 6.11 7.24
C GLU A 98 -14.09 5.93 7.06
N VAL A 99 -13.65 5.61 5.83
CA VAL A 99 -12.25 5.36 5.48
C VAL A 99 -11.77 6.41 4.48
N ASP A 100 -10.49 6.75 4.52
CA ASP A 100 -9.91 7.74 3.63
C ASP A 100 -9.94 7.30 2.14
N ILE A 101 -10.02 8.30 1.27
CA ILE A 101 -10.16 8.14 -0.18
C ILE A 101 -9.01 7.32 -0.79
N TYR A 102 -7.76 7.48 -0.31
CA TYR A 102 -6.61 6.80 -0.90
C TYR A 102 -6.64 5.32 -0.59
N SER A 103 -6.98 4.99 0.64
CA SER A 103 -7.19 3.62 1.09
C SER A 103 -8.27 2.92 0.28
N ILE A 104 -9.41 3.59 0.05
CA ILE A 104 -10.50 3.03 -0.77
C ILE A 104 -10.07 2.76 -2.21
N ILE A 105 -9.36 3.69 -2.84
CA ILE A 105 -8.85 3.50 -4.21
C ILE A 105 -7.92 2.28 -4.29
N LYS A 106 -7.09 2.07 -3.27
CA LYS A 106 -6.20 0.90 -3.19
C LYS A 106 -7.02 -0.39 -3.12
N VAL A 107 -8.02 -0.46 -2.24
CA VAL A 107 -8.88 -1.64 -2.08
C VAL A 107 -9.68 -1.93 -3.35
N ILE A 108 -10.29 -0.92 -3.97
CA ILE A 108 -11.04 -1.10 -5.23
C ILE A 108 -10.15 -1.69 -6.32
N LYS A 109 -8.94 -1.17 -6.49
CA LYS A 109 -8.01 -1.70 -7.50
C LYS A 109 -7.60 -3.12 -7.21
N ASP A 110 -7.38 -3.45 -5.95
CA ASP A 110 -7.04 -4.82 -5.51
C ASP A 110 -8.21 -5.78 -5.81
N MET A 111 -9.43 -5.41 -5.44
CA MET A 111 -10.63 -6.20 -5.71
C MET A 111 -10.88 -6.42 -7.22
N ILE A 112 -10.69 -5.38 -8.06
CA ILE A 112 -10.81 -5.51 -9.52
C ILE A 112 -9.72 -6.43 -10.07
N GLN A 113 -8.47 -6.26 -9.63
CA GLN A 113 -7.34 -7.06 -10.08
C GLN A 113 -7.51 -8.54 -9.71
N ASN A 114 -8.03 -8.82 -8.51
CA ASN A 114 -8.30 -10.16 -8.03
C ASN A 114 -9.61 -10.75 -8.56
N GLN A 115 -10.32 -10.03 -9.44
CA GLN A 115 -11.63 -10.43 -9.98
C GLN A 115 -12.69 -10.68 -8.90
N GLU A 116 -12.56 -10.06 -7.73
CA GLU A 116 -13.57 -10.11 -6.67
C GLU A 116 -14.79 -9.27 -7.03
N ILE A 117 -14.59 -8.23 -7.83
CA ILE A 117 -15.66 -7.41 -8.42
C ILE A 117 -15.36 -7.15 -9.89
N TYR A 118 -16.43 -7.12 -10.68
CA TYR A 118 -16.42 -6.68 -12.06
C TYR A 118 -16.74 -5.19 -12.10
N ALA A 119 -15.70 -4.36 -12.24
CA ALA A 119 -15.84 -2.90 -12.26
C ALA A 119 -14.69 -2.22 -13.00
N GLU A 120 -14.91 -0.98 -13.42
CA GLU A 120 -13.89 -0.08 -13.99
C GLU A 120 -13.72 1.16 -13.11
N TYR A 121 -12.47 1.51 -12.77
CA TYR A 121 -12.15 2.71 -11.99
C TYR A 121 -11.66 3.86 -12.88
N PHE A 122 -12.41 4.96 -12.86
CA PHE A 122 -12.09 6.21 -13.57
C PHE A 122 -11.33 7.17 -12.66
N LYS A 123 -10.02 7.31 -12.90
CA LYS A 123 -9.12 8.17 -12.10
C LYS A 123 -9.48 9.66 -12.18
N SER A 124 -9.92 10.14 -13.34
CA SER A 124 -10.25 11.56 -13.58
C SER A 124 -11.41 12.04 -12.73
N THR A 125 -12.47 11.24 -12.63
CA THR A 125 -13.69 11.57 -11.87
C THR A 125 -13.72 10.96 -10.47
N LYS A 126 -12.74 10.10 -10.13
CA LYS A 126 -12.73 9.29 -8.90
C LYS A 126 -14.06 8.54 -8.76
N THR A 127 -14.38 7.77 -9.79
CA THR A 127 -15.64 7.02 -9.89
C THR A 127 -15.32 5.57 -10.21
N VAL A 128 -16.07 4.65 -9.64
CA VAL A 128 -16.06 3.25 -10.03
C VAL A 128 -17.40 2.92 -10.71
N SER A 129 -17.35 2.19 -11.82
CA SER A 129 -18.52 1.74 -12.57
C SER A 129 -18.57 0.23 -12.50
N PHE A 130 -19.63 -0.31 -11.91
CA PHE A 130 -19.82 -1.74 -11.72
C PHE A 130 -20.56 -2.35 -12.90
N ASP A 131 -20.12 -3.53 -13.32
CA ASP A 131 -20.95 -4.44 -14.11
C ASP A 131 -21.86 -5.21 -13.14
N GLN A 132 -23.02 -4.64 -12.84
CA GLN A 132 -23.94 -5.19 -11.84
C GLN A 132 -24.39 -6.60 -12.20
N GLN A 133 -24.71 -6.86 -13.47
CA GLN A 133 -25.25 -8.14 -13.88
C GLN A 133 -24.19 -9.24 -13.69
N THR A 134 -22.95 -8.98 -14.11
CA THR A 134 -21.86 -9.94 -13.93
C THR A 134 -21.56 -10.19 -12.45
N ASN A 135 -21.59 -9.15 -11.61
CA ASN A 135 -21.42 -9.31 -10.16
C ASN A 135 -22.55 -10.14 -9.52
N ILE A 136 -23.81 -9.90 -9.88
CA ILE A 136 -24.97 -10.65 -9.37
C ILE A 136 -24.90 -12.11 -9.82
N ASN A 137 -24.60 -12.36 -11.09
CA ASN A 137 -24.48 -13.71 -11.64
C ASN A 137 -23.41 -14.54 -10.91
N GLU A 138 -22.25 -13.92 -10.59
CA GLU A 138 -21.19 -14.61 -9.87
C GLU A 138 -21.61 -14.94 -8.43
N ILE A 139 -22.34 -14.05 -7.76
CA ILE A 139 -22.90 -14.32 -6.43
C ILE A 139 -23.90 -15.48 -6.49
N GLU A 140 -24.80 -15.49 -7.47
CA GLU A 140 -25.79 -16.57 -7.65
C GLU A 140 -25.12 -17.92 -7.89
N LYS A 141 -24.09 -17.96 -8.75
CA LYS A 141 -23.29 -19.15 -9.03
C LYS A 141 -22.58 -19.67 -7.77
N LEU A 142 -22.00 -18.79 -6.97
CA LEU A 142 -21.37 -19.17 -5.69
C LEU A 142 -22.38 -19.74 -4.70
N MET A 143 -23.59 -19.17 -4.66
CA MET A 143 -24.68 -19.67 -3.82
C MET A 143 -25.20 -21.03 -4.29
N GLU A 144 -25.23 -21.29 -5.60
CA GLU A 144 -25.61 -22.58 -6.17
C GLU A 144 -24.60 -23.68 -5.77
N ILE A 145 -23.30 -23.44 -5.97
CA ILE A 145 -22.23 -24.36 -5.54
C ILE A 145 -22.33 -24.66 -4.05
N TYR A 146 -22.59 -23.64 -3.22
CA TYR A 146 -22.75 -23.82 -1.78
C TYR A 146 -23.94 -24.74 -1.43
N ARG A 147 -25.09 -24.56 -2.10
CA ARG A 147 -26.28 -25.39 -1.90
C ARG A 147 -26.04 -26.85 -2.30
N GLU A 148 -25.32 -27.08 -3.40
CA GLU A 148 -24.91 -28.43 -3.81
C GLU A 148 -24.05 -29.09 -2.72
N TRP A 149 -23.05 -28.38 -2.22
CA TRP A 149 -22.15 -28.88 -1.17
C TRP A 149 -22.88 -29.17 0.16
N GLU A 150 -23.89 -28.38 0.50
CA GLU A 150 -24.72 -28.60 1.69
C GLU A 150 -25.59 -29.86 1.53
N THR A 151 -26.18 -30.05 0.35
CA THR A 151 -27.00 -31.22 0.01
C THR A 151 -26.18 -32.51 0.03
N ASP A 152 -24.99 -32.50 -0.60
CA ASP A 152 -24.05 -33.63 -0.63
C ASP A 152 -23.55 -34.05 0.76
N LYS A 153 -23.48 -33.12 1.72
CA LYS A 153 -23.13 -33.43 3.12
C LYS A 153 -24.28 -34.03 3.90
N ILE A 154 -25.52 -33.69 3.55
CA ILE A 154 -26.73 -34.24 4.17
C ILE A 154 -26.95 -35.68 3.68
N GLU A 155 -26.67 -35.99 2.42
CA GLU A 155 -26.80 -37.34 1.86
C GLU A 155 -25.71 -38.33 2.33
N LYS A 156 -24.59 -37.85 2.89
CA LYS A 156 -23.50 -38.69 3.42
C LYS A 156 -23.60 -39.01 4.92
N LYS A 157 -24.75 -38.75 5.55
CA LYS A 157 -25.04 -39.09 6.96
C LYS A 157 -26.03 -40.24 7.06
#